data_AF-A0A963Q7L9-F1
#
_entry.id   AF-A0A963Q7L9-F1
#
_cell.length_a   1.000
_cell.length_b   1.000
_cell.length_c   1.000
_cell.angle_alpha   90.00
_cell.angle_beta   90.00
_cell.angle_gamma   90.00
#
_symmetry.space_group_name_H-M   'P 1'
#
loop_
_entity.id
_entity.type
_entity.pdbx_description
1 polymer ?
#
loop_
_entity_poly.entity_id
_entity_poly.type
_entity_poly.pdbx_seq_one_letter_code
_entity_poly.pdbx_strand_id
1 'polypeptide(L)' 'VTIVRRAGPQTDTRLRLLNHLFQHQTHHRGQVHAMLSGTSVAPPQLDEFFCAMDAPLREQEFAELGFSEAAIWGPPG' A
#
# COMPACT_ATOMS: atom_id res chain seq x y z
N VAL A 1 1.90 5.02 20.15
CA VAL A 1 0.47 5.15 19.78
C VAL A 1 -0.31 4.23 20.67
N THR A 2 -1.31 4.74 21.37
CA THR A 2 -2.15 3.93 22.24
C THR A 2 -3.47 3.65 21.52
N ILE A 3 -3.83 2.37 21.42
CA ILE A 3 -5.05 1.89 20.79
C ILE A 3 -5.91 1.25 21.87
N VAL A 4 -7.18 1.64 21.94
CA VAL A 4 -8.14 1.00 22.83
C VAL A 4 -8.57 -0.34 22.23
N ARG A 5 -8.34 -1.44 22.95
CA ARG A 5 -8.80 -2.79 22.61
C ARG A 5 -9.78 -3.29 23.68
N ARG A 6 -10.52 -4.36 23.36
CA ARG A 6 -11.47 -5.00 24.31
C ARG A 6 -10.78 -5.47 25.59
N ALA A 7 -9.52 -5.91 25.51
CA ALA A 7 -8.72 -6.34 26.67
C ALA A 7 -8.09 -5.17 27.46
N GLY A 8 -8.29 -3.93 27.01
CA GLY A 8 -7.70 -2.72 27.59
C GLY A 8 -6.83 -1.94 26.59
N PRO A 9 -6.26 -0.80 27.01
CA PRO A 9 -5.38 0.00 26.18
C PRO A 9 -4.07 -0.75 25.85
N GLN A 10 -3.69 -0.76 24.58
CA GLN A 10 -2.42 -1.30 24.10
C GLN A 10 -1.56 -0.18 23.53
N THR A 11 -0.29 -0.13 23.91
CA THR A 11 0.67 0.84 23.39
C THR A 11 1.64 0.17 22.42
N ASP A 12 1.71 0.68 21.20
CA ASP A 12 2.62 0.21 20.15
C ASP A 12 3.36 1.38 19.49
N THR A 13 4.43 1.07 18.75
CA THR A 13 5.11 2.04 17.89
C THR A 13 4.33 2.26 16.61
N ARG A 14 4.43 3.46 16.02
CA ARG A 14 3.84 3.75 14.70
C ARG A 14 4.35 2.77 13.65
N LEU A 15 5.64 2.43 13.72
CA LEU A 15 6.28 1.48 12.82
C LEU A 15 5.62 0.10 12.86
N ARG A 16 5.38 -0.47 14.05
CA ARG A 16 4.73 -1.78 14.19
C ARG A 16 3.31 -1.77 13.62
N LEU A 17 2.56 -0.70 13.88
CA LEU A 17 1.19 -0.56 13.40
C LEU A 17 1.11 -0.42 11.88
N LEU A 18 1.94 0.45 11.29
CA LEU A 18 1.98 0.65 9.85
C LEU A 18 2.46 -0.63 9.14
N ASN A 19 3.48 -1.31 9.66
CA ASN A 19 3.94 -2.57 9.09
C ASN A 19 2.85 -3.65 9.09
N HIS A 20 2.12 -3.80 10.21
CA HIS A 20 0.99 -4.72 10.26
C HIS A 20 -0.13 -4.33 9.29
N LEU A 21 -0.48 -3.05 9.22
CA LEU A 21 -1.53 -2.55 8.34
C LEU A 21 -1.22 -2.83 6.86
N PHE A 22 -0.03 -2.47 6.39
CA PHE A 22 0.38 -2.71 5.01
C PHE A 22 0.46 -4.21 4.69
N GLN A 23 1.06 -5.01 5.58
CA GLN A 23 1.15 -6.46 5.39
C GLN A 23 -0.23 -7.14 5.37
N HIS A 24 -1.18 -6.66 6.17
CA HIS A 24 -2.55 -7.16 6.18
C HIS A 24 -3.31 -6.76 4.90
N GLN A 25 -3.12 -5.53 4.40
CA GLN A 25 -3.71 -5.09 3.13
C GLN A 25 -3.18 -5.90 1.94
N THR A 26 -1.87 -6.10 1.81
CA THR A 26 -1.29 -6.96 0.77
C THR A 26 -1.81 -8.40 0.86
N HIS A 27 -1.95 -8.95 2.06
CA HIS A 27 -2.48 -10.31 2.26
C HIS A 27 -3.91 -10.47 1.71
N HIS A 28 -4.82 -9.56 2.05
CA HIS A 28 -6.20 -9.61 1.54
C HIS A 28 -6.29 -9.32 0.04
N ARG A 29 -5.45 -8.42 -0.51
CA ARG A 29 -5.35 -8.24 -1.97
C ARG A 29 -4.93 -9.52 -2.67
N GLY A 30 -3.97 -10.25 -2.12
CA GLY A 30 -3.55 -11.56 -2.64
C GLY A 30 -4.69 -12.58 -2.68
N GLN A 31 -5.53 -12.62 -1.65
CA GLN A 31 -6.73 -13.48 -1.64
C GLN A 31 -7.71 -13.10 -2.75
N VAL A 32 -8.02 -11.81 -2.92
CA VAL A 32 -8.92 -11.32 -3.97
C VAL A 32 -8.36 -11.57 -5.36
N HIS A 33 -7.06 -11.33 -5.56
CA HIS A 33 -6.38 -11.63 -6.82
C HIS A 33 -6.54 -13.12 -7.17
N ALA A 34 -6.27 -14.03 -6.23
CA ALA A 34 -6.43 -15.46 -6.46
C ALA A 34 -7.88 -15.86 -6.82
N MET A 35 -8.88 -15.24 -6.18
CA MET A 35 -10.28 -15.47 -6.51
C MET A 35 -10.61 -14.99 -7.94
N LEU A 36 -10.13 -13.81 -8.34
CA LEU A 36 -10.39 -13.23 -9.66
C LEU A 36 -9.68 -13.99 -10.79
N SER A 37 -8.48 -14.53 -10.54
CA SER A 37 -7.75 -15.37 -11.51
C SER A 37 -8.51 -16.62 -11.95
N GLY A 38 -9.51 -17.06 -11.19
CA GLY A 38 -10.42 -18.15 -11.58
C GLY A 38 -11.61 -17.71 -12.45
N THR A 39 -11.70 -16.44 -12.83
CA THR A 39 -12.81 -15.84 -13.56
C THR A 39 -12.34 -15.21 -14.87
N SER A 40 -13.27 -14.68 -15.68
CA SER A 40 -12.93 -13.89 -16.87
C SER A 40 -12.50 -12.45 -16.56
N VAL A 41 -12.60 -12.01 -15.30
CA VAL A 41 -12.19 -10.67 -14.87
C VAL A 41 -10.70 -10.71 -14.54
N ALA A 42 -9.90 -9.90 -15.23
CA ALA A 42 -8.48 -9.79 -14.93
C ALA A 42 -8.28 -9.33 -13.48
N PRO A 43 -7.47 -10.02 -12.68
CA PRO A 43 -7.20 -9.60 -11.32
C PRO A 43 -6.38 -8.29 -11.33
N PRO A 44 -6.60 -7.39 -10.36
CA PRO A 44 -5.79 -6.18 -10.24
C PRO A 44 -4.35 -6.53 -9.89
N GLN A 45 -3.43 -5.66 -10.29
CA GLN A 45 -2.01 -5.76 -10.00
C GLN A 45 -1.77 -5.78 -8.46
N LEU A 46 -0.71 -6.47 -8.00
CA LEU A 46 -0.39 -6.63 -6.57
C LEU A 46 0.80 -5.79 -6.08
N ASP A 47 1.78 -5.51 -6.95
CA ASP A 47 3.00 -4.84 -6.54
C ASP A 47 2.75 -3.37 -6.20
N GLU A 48 3.50 -2.85 -5.26
CA GLU A 48 3.53 -1.41 -5.02
C GLU A 48 4.81 -0.88 -5.66
N PHE A 49 4.68 0.13 -6.53
CA PHE A 49 5.81 0.69 -7.26
C PHE A 49 6.55 1.69 -6.39
N PHE A 50 7.70 1.29 -5.84
CA PHE A 50 8.50 2.15 -4.97
C PHE A 50 9.86 2.54 -5.58
N CYS A 51 10.45 1.71 -6.44
CA CYS A 51 11.77 2.00 -7.00
C CYS A 51 11.72 3.21 -7.94
N ALA A 52 12.77 4.03 -7.99
CA ALA A 52 12.80 5.21 -8.86
C ALA A 52 12.53 4.88 -10.34
N MET A 53 12.93 3.70 -10.81
CA MET A 53 12.66 3.19 -12.16
C MET A 53 11.17 2.96 -12.43
N ASP A 54 10.36 2.76 -11.38
CA ASP A 54 8.92 2.53 -11.49
C ASP A 54 8.13 3.85 -11.48
N ALA A 55 8.79 5.01 -11.41
CA ALA A 55 8.11 6.32 -11.44
C ALA A 55 7.14 6.48 -12.63
N PRO A 56 7.47 6.04 -13.87
CA PRO A 56 6.53 6.10 -14.99
C PRO A 56 5.28 5.23 -14.78
N LEU A 57 5.36 4.17 -13.98
CA LEU A 57 4.24 3.25 -13.72
C LEU A 57 3.21 3.84 -12.76
N ARG A 58 3.60 4.81 -11.92
CA ARG A 58 2.72 5.45 -10.92
C ARG A 58 2.38 6.91 -11.24
N GLU A 59 2.92 7.46 -12.32
CA GLU A 59 2.77 8.87 -12.71
C GLU A 59 1.29 9.28 -12.84
N GLN A 60 0.49 8.44 -13.51
CA GLN A 60 -0.93 8.73 -13.72
C GLN A 60 -1.70 8.77 -12.38
N GLU A 61 -1.50 7.78 -11.51
CA GLU A 61 -2.16 7.73 -10.20
C GLU A 61 -1.77 8.93 -9.34
N PHE A 62 -0.49 9.33 -9.38
CA PHE A 62 -0.02 10.52 -8.68
C PHE A 62 -0.68 11.78 -9.21
N ALA A 63 -0.79 11.95 -10.53
CA ALA A 63 -1.47 13.09 -11.14
C ALA A 63 -2.96 13.16 -10.72
N GLU A 64 -3.66 12.02 -10.71
CA GLU A 64 -5.06 11.92 -10.27
C GLU A 64 -5.25 12.29 -8.79
N LEU A 65 -4.26 11.98 -7.95
CA LEU A 65 -4.25 12.33 -6.52
C LEU A 65 -3.71 13.73 -6.23
N GLY A 66 -3.23 14.47 -7.25
CA GLY A 66 -2.60 15.78 -7.08
C GLY A 66 -1.20 15.72 -6.46
N PHE A 67 -0.51 14.60 -6.60
CA PHE A 67 0.85 14.37 -6.13
C PHE A 67 1.87 14.48 -7.26
N SER A 68 3.13 14.72 -6.88
CA SER A 68 4.29 14.63 -7.78
C SER A 68 5.37 13.80 -7.11
N GLU A 69 6.21 13.13 -7.91
CA GLU A 69 7.27 12.29 -7.33
C GLU A 69 8.23 13.07 -6.44
N ALA A 70 8.59 14.28 -6.86
CA ALA A 70 9.45 15.15 -6.07
C ALA A 70 8.85 15.54 -4.71
N ALA A 71 7.52 15.67 -4.62
CA ALA A 71 6.85 16.02 -3.37
C ALA A 71 6.81 14.84 -2.37
N ILE A 72 6.75 13.61 -2.88
CA ILE A 72 6.66 12.41 -2.04
C ILE A 72 8.05 11.88 -1.66
N TRP A 73 8.98 11.81 -2.61
CA TRP A 73 10.30 11.17 -2.41
C TRP A 73 11.48 12.15 -2.39
N GLY A 74 11.27 13.42 -2.73
CA GLY A 74 12.34 14.40 -2.93
C GLY A 74 12.86 14.43 -4.38
N PRO A 75 13.81 15.34 -4.70
CA PRO A 75 14.34 15.46 -6.05
C PRO A 75 15.02 14.15 -6.51
N PRO A 76 14.97 13.82 -7.82
CA PRO A 76 15.72 12.68 -8.35
C PRO A 76 17.22 12.87 -8.04
N GLY A 77 17.85 11.79 -7.56
CA GLY A 77 19.28 11.75 -7.22
C GLY A 77 20.20 11.74 -8.43
#